data_AF-T0Q8Y1-F1
#
_entry.id   AF-T0Q8Y1-F1
#
_cell.length_a   1.000
_cell.length_b   1.000
_cell.length_c   1.000
_cell.angle_alpha   90.00
_cell.angle_beta   90.00
_cell.angle_gamma   90.00
#
_symmetry.space_group_name_H-M   'P 1'
#
loop_
_entity.id
_entity.type
_entity.pdbx_description
1 polymer ?
#
loop_
_entity_poly.entity_id
_entity_poly.type
_entity_poly.pdbx_seq_one_letter_code
_entity_poly.pdbx_strand_id
1 'polypeptide(L)'
;MLLDGIIVRDGPAPLAKLHGAPYFFLTMVVMQYAHFVLLPHYGVAGFSMYMLIAIPMLTLDGLVSNSFGKNVVNLRAHGFSDATTVATMLFNTVVSQFLTFVVVYYMGTPDALAGLLHPSSYSPWIAAAIAINLALTEALFFAAHKLLHEVWPHVHVMHHCCLHSSHSTNAIFHPLDLAFEFGGPGTVVFAMHFFVWEQNRTVLLATYLIVQTYYAIDHSEWLQTYHYKHHAQINAVYTIYVNHRSSPQLDQVRSLVNKPLKSIN
;
A
#
# COMPACT_ATOMS: atom_id res chain seq x y z
N MET A 1 -18.96 16.20 -10.90
CA MET A 1 -18.23 15.10 -10.25
C MET A 1 -16.77 15.51 -10.16
N LEU A 2 -16.17 15.46 -8.98
CA LEU A 2 -14.87 16.08 -8.66
C LEU A 2 -13.72 15.45 -9.46
N LEU A 3 -13.83 14.15 -9.76
CA LEU A 3 -12.75 13.36 -10.37
C LEU A 3 -12.88 13.17 -11.89
N ASP A 4 -13.97 13.63 -12.51
CA ASP A 4 -14.28 13.34 -13.91
C ASP A 4 -13.32 14.00 -14.90
N GLY A 5 -13.03 15.29 -14.70
CA GLY A 5 -12.23 16.06 -15.66
C GLY A 5 -10.77 15.60 -15.76
N ILE A 6 -10.29 14.82 -14.79
CA ILE A 6 -8.87 14.48 -14.64
C ILE A 6 -8.61 12.99 -14.82
N ILE A 7 -9.58 12.11 -14.58
CA ILE A 7 -9.28 10.68 -14.33
C ILE A 7 -10.21 9.71 -15.10
N VAL A 8 -11.48 10.04 -15.31
CA VAL A 8 -12.43 9.16 -16.02
C VAL A 8 -12.43 9.47 -17.51
N ARG A 9 -12.02 8.50 -18.36
CA ARG A 9 -11.81 8.70 -19.80
C ARG A 9 -12.12 7.45 -20.61
N ASP A 10 -12.68 7.65 -21.80
CA ASP A 10 -12.87 6.59 -22.81
C ASP A 10 -11.63 6.37 -23.68
N GLY A 11 -10.74 7.38 -23.77
CA GLY A 11 -9.50 7.35 -24.54
C GLY A 11 -8.25 6.99 -23.72
N PRO A 12 -7.06 6.96 -24.33
CA PRO A 12 -5.81 6.75 -23.62
C PRO A 12 -5.54 7.84 -22.58
N ALA A 13 -4.82 7.49 -21.51
CA ALA A 13 -4.43 8.45 -20.49
C ALA A 13 -3.50 9.54 -21.07
N PRO A 14 -3.58 10.81 -20.59
CA PRO A 14 -2.81 11.94 -21.14
C PRO A 14 -1.31 11.73 -21.16
N LEU A 15 -0.79 11.02 -20.15
CA LEU A 15 0.62 10.71 -19.97
C LEU A 15 0.88 9.21 -20.10
N ALA A 16 0.11 8.51 -20.94
CA ALA A 16 0.25 7.05 -21.15
C ALA A 16 1.67 6.59 -21.52
N LYS A 17 2.52 7.50 -22.06
CA LYS A 17 3.94 7.19 -22.33
C LYS A 17 4.78 6.94 -21.07
N LEU A 18 4.34 7.42 -19.92
CA LEU A 18 4.98 7.16 -18.62
C LEU A 18 4.47 5.86 -17.97
N HIS A 19 3.45 5.21 -18.56
CA HIS A 19 2.83 4.03 -17.99
C HIS A 19 3.80 2.85 -17.87
N GLY A 20 3.55 1.98 -16.89
CA GLY A 20 4.40 0.82 -16.63
C GLY A 20 5.65 1.17 -15.83
N ALA A 21 6.81 0.71 -16.33
CA ALA A 21 8.09 0.83 -15.66
C ALA A 21 8.49 2.27 -15.28
N PRO A 22 8.38 3.29 -16.16
CA PRO A 22 8.84 4.64 -15.84
C PRO A 22 8.11 5.24 -14.64
N TYR A 23 6.78 5.14 -14.60
CA TYR A 23 5.98 5.62 -13.48
C TYR A 23 6.24 4.82 -12.20
N PHE A 24 6.38 3.50 -12.29
CA PHE A 24 6.76 2.68 -11.14
C PHE A 24 8.12 3.09 -10.56
N PHE A 25 9.14 3.30 -11.39
CA PHE A 25 10.44 3.76 -10.89
C PHE A 25 10.35 5.15 -10.26
N LEU A 26 9.55 6.05 -10.83
CA LEU A 26 9.32 7.37 -10.26
C LEU A 26 8.68 7.29 -8.87
N THR A 27 7.66 6.44 -8.67
CA THR A 27 7.04 6.27 -7.34
C THR A 27 8.03 5.68 -6.33
N MET A 28 8.84 4.71 -6.74
CA MET A 28 9.91 4.16 -5.90
C MET A 28 10.95 5.22 -5.53
N VAL A 29 11.41 6.03 -6.49
CA VAL A 29 12.37 7.11 -6.22
C VAL A 29 11.80 8.13 -5.24
N VAL A 30 10.56 8.57 -5.43
CA VAL A 30 9.91 9.51 -4.50
C VAL A 30 9.84 8.94 -3.08
N MET A 31 9.39 7.69 -2.95
CA MET A 31 9.29 7.00 -1.67
C MET A 31 10.66 6.85 -1.00
N GLN A 32 11.67 6.34 -1.71
CA GLN A 32 13.00 6.14 -1.14
C GLN A 32 13.71 7.47 -0.85
N TYR A 33 13.54 8.49 -1.69
CA TYR A 33 14.05 9.83 -1.42
C TYR A 33 13.43 10.41 -0.15
N ALA A 34 12.14 10.20 0.09
CA ALA A 34 11.52 10.60 1.33
C ALA A 34 12.13 9.87 2.54
N HIS A 35 12.24 8.54 2.46
CA HIS A 35 12.73 7.70 3.56
C HIS A 35 14.20 7.93 3.90
N PHE A 36 15.07 8.10 2.90
CA PHE A 36 16.51 8.21 3.11
C PHE A 36 17.02 9.65 3.14
N VAL A 37 16.27 10.62 2.60
CA VAL A 37 16.71 12.02 2.52
C VAL A 37 15.80 12.95 3.30
N LEU A 38 14.52 13.05 2.91
CA LEU A 38 13.65 14.09 3.47
C LEU A 38 13.40 13.92 4.97
N LEU A 39 12.89 12.76 5.36
CA LEU A 39 12.51 12.48 6.74
C LEU A 39 13.72 12.52 7.71
N PRO A 40 14.83 11.80 7.48
CA PRO A 40 15.91 11.76 8.46
C PRO A 40 16.68 13.08 8.60
N HIS A 41 16.82 13.87 7.52
CA HIS A 41 17.63 15.08 7.56
C HIS A 41 16.82 16.35 7.86
N TYR A 42 15.53 16.38 7.54
CA TYR A 42 14.71 17.59 7.65
C TYR A 42 13.50 17.45 8.59
N GLY A 43 13.29 16.28 9.21
CA GLY A 43 12.25 16.06 10.21
C GLY A 43 10.87 16.50 9.74
N VAL A 44 10.21 17.38 10.50
CA VAL A 44 8.86 17.90 10.20
C VAL A 44 8.81 18.64 8.85
N ALA A 45 9.86 19.40 8.51
CA ALA A 45 9.94 20.05 7.20
C ALA A 45 10.07 19.01 6.09
N GLY A 46 10.87 17.97 6.32
CA GLY A 46 10.97 16.79 5.45
C GLY A 46 9.63 16.10 5.22
N PHE A 47 8.88 15.86 6.30
CA PHE A 47 7.54 15.29 6.24
C PHE A 47 6.58 16.15 5.42
N SER A 48 6.60 17.47 5.63
CA SER A 48 5.76 18.42 4.88
C SER A 48 6.09 18.41 3.39
N MET A 49 7.38 18.41 3.04
CA MET A 49 7.83 18.28 1.65
C MET A 49 7.42 16.93 1.05
N TYR A 50 7.51 15.84 1.82
CA TYR A 50 7.08 14.53 1.34
C TYR A 50 5.59 14.52 1.03
N MET A 51 4.74 15.08 1.89
CA MET A 51 3.29 15.20 1.63
C MET A 51 3.00 16.03 0.38
N LEU A 52 3.73 17.13 0.17
CA LEU A 52 3.61 17.98 -1.03
C LEU A 52 4.01 17.25 -2.32
N ILE A 53 4.83 16.20 -2.25
CA ILE A 53 5.21 15.38 -3.40
C ILE A 53 4.27 14.17 -3.56
N ALA A 54 3.90 13.51 -2.46
CA ALA A 54 3.08 12.31 -2.46
C ALA A 54 1.65 12.56 -2.99
N ILE A 55 1.03 13.69 -2.62
CA ILE A 55 -0.32 14.02 -3.08
C ILE A 55 -0.38 14.18 -4.61
N PRO A 56 0.52 14.97 -5.26
CA PRO A 56 0.61 15.01 -6.71
C PRO A 56 0.88 13.65 -7.37
N MET A 57 1.61 12.74 -6.73
CA MET A 57 1.84 11.39 -7.28
C MET A 57 0.56 10.57 -7.42
N LEU A 58 -0.42 10.75 -6.52
CA LEU A 58 -1.76 10.15 -6.63
C LEU A 58 -2.54 10.73 -7.82
N THR A 59 -2.44 12.05 -8.05
CA THR A 59 -3.03 12.69 -9.22
C THR A 59 -2.35 12.21 -10.51
N LEU A 60 -1.02 12.07 -10.49
CA LEU A 60 -0.23 11.58 -11.62
C LEU A 60 -0.63 10.15 -12.00
N ASP A 61 -0.98 9.29 -11.03
CA ASP A 61 -1.51 7.93 -11.30
C ASP A 61 -2.66 7.97 -12.31
N GLY A 62 -3.62 8.88 -12.10
CA GLY A 62 -4.78 9.09 -12.96
C GLY A 62 -4.49 9.74 -14.32
N LEU A 63 -3.33 10.39 -14.46
CA LEU A 63 -2.87 10.94 -15.73
C LEU A 63 -2.05 9.94 -16.55
N VAL A 64 -1.44 8.96 -15.88
CA VAL A 64 -0.58 7.95 -16.48
C VAL A 64 -1.35 6.67 -16.82
N SER A 65 -2.36 6.32 -16.01
CA SER A 65 -3.19 5.13 -16.18
C SER A 65 -4.69 5.44 -16.07
N ASN A 66 -5.50 4.74 -16.85
CA ASN A 66 -6.95 4.76 -16.71
C ASN A 66 -7.46 3.92 -15.54
N SER A 67 -6.59 3.15 -14.87
CA SER A 67 -6.98 2.23 -13.79
C SER A 67 -7.59 2.96 -12.59
N PHE A 68 -7.03 4.10 -12.18
CA PHE A 68 -7.67 4.93 -11.15
C PHE A 68 -9.07 5.41 -11.57
N GLY A 69 -9.25 5.84 -12.81
CA GLY A 69 -10.54 6.30 -13.33
C GLY A 69 -11.60 5.19 -13.33
N LYS A 70 -11.22 3.98 -13.74
CA LYS A 70 -12.09 2.79 -13.67
C LYS A 70 -12.47 2.45 -12.23
N ASN A 71 -11.53 2.54 -11.30
CA ASN A 71 -11.81 2.31 -9.88
C ASN A 71 -12.78 3.35 -9.31
N VAL A 72 -12.66 4.62 -9.69
CA VAL A 72 -13.63 5.68 -9.31
C VAL A 72 -15.03 5.38 -9.83
N VAL A 73 -15.16 4.93 -11.08
CA VAL A 73 -16.46 4.51 -11.64
C VAL A 73 -17.04 3.34 -10.85
N ASN A 74 -16.22 2.34 -10.52
CA ASN A 74 -16.65 1.20 -9.70
C ASN A 74 -17.08 1.64 -8.30
N LEU A 75 -16.32 2.50 -7.62
CA LEU A 75 -16.64 3.04 -6.29
C LEU A 75 -18.01 3.73 -6.29
N ARG A 76 -18.28 4.57 -7.30
CA ARG A 76 -19.59 5.25 -7.45
C ARG A 76 -20.74 4.26 -7.63
N ALA A 77 -20.52 3.21 -8.43
CA ALA A 77 -21.50 2.15 -8.61
C ALA A 77 -21.84 1.41 -7.31
N HIS A 78 -20.98 1.49 -6.29
CA HIS A 78 -21.18 0.92 -4.95
C HIS A 78 -21.59 1.96 -3.90
N GLY A 79 -21.96 3.17 -4.33
CA GLY A 79 -22.48 4.22 -3.45
C GLY A 79 -21.41 5.08 -2.76
N PHE A 80 -20.12 4.89 -3.06
CA PHE A 80 -19.07 5.77 -2.54
C PHE A 80 -19.02 7.06 -3.36
N SER A 81 -19.18 8.19 -2.67
CA SER A 81 -19.04 9.51 -3.30
C SER A 81 -17.58 9.85 -3.61
N ASP A 82 -17.34 10.73 -4.59
CA ASP A 82 -16.00 11.28 -4.86
C ASP A 82 -15.40 11.95 -3.61
N ALA A 83 -16.23 12.66 -2.84
CA ALA A 83 -15.80 13.36 -1.64
C ALA A 83 -15.31 12.37 -0.57
N THR A 84 -16.05 11.28 -0.34
CA THR A 84 -15.65 10.21 0.58
C THR A 84 -14.37 9.52 0.11
N THR A 85 -14.25 9.27 -1.19
CA THR A 85 -13.06 8.66 -1.80
C THR A 85 -11.83 9.53 -1.60
N VAL A 86 -11.90 10.82 -1.92
CA VAL A 86 -10.78 11.75 -1.73
C VAL A 86 -10.46 11.94 -0.25
N ALA A 87 -11.47 12.05 0.61
CA ALA A 87 -11.25 12.24 2.05
C ALA A 87 -10.53 11.04 2.69
N THR A 88 -10.93 9.82 2.35
CA THR A 88 -10.26 8.60 2.82
C THR A 88 -8.87 8.46 2.24
N MET A 89 -8.66 8.73 0.95
CA MET A 89 -7.33 8.75 0.34
C MET A 89 -6.38 9.71 1.04
N LEU A 90 -6.82 10.95 1.32
CA LEU A 90 -6.02 11.93 2.04
C LEU A 90 -5.72 11.47 3.47
N PHE A 91 -6.74 10.99 4.20
CA PHE A 91 -6.58 10.48 5.56
C PHE A 91 -5.57 9.33 5.60
N ASN A 92 -5.76 8.32 4.76
CA ASN A 92 -4.91 7.13 4.68
C ASN A 92 -3.47 7.52 4.31
N THR A 93 -3.30 8.43 3.35
CA THR A 93 -1.97 8.93 2.98
C THR A 93 -1.31 9.62 4.16
N VAL A 94 -2.00 10.54 4.83
CA VAL A 94 -1.45 11.26 5.99
C VAL A 94 -1.08 10.31 7.12
N VAL A 95 -1.96 9.37 7.46
CA VAL A 95 -1.71 8.41 8.55
C VAL A 95 -0.53 7.50 8.21
N SER A 96 -0.49 6.92 7.02
CA SER A 96 0.62 6.05 6.60
C SER A 96 1.95 6.81 6.55
N GLN A 97 1.98 8.03 6.02
CA GLN A 97 3.22 8.82 5.99
C GLN A 97 3.61 9.33 7.38
N PHE A 98 2.65 9.62 8.25
CA PHE A 98 2.94 9.98 9.64
C PHE A 98 3.59 8.81 10.39
N LEU A 99 3.09 7.58 10.18
CA LEU A 99 3.72 6.40 10.75
C LEU A 99 5.16 6.23 10.23
N THR A 100 5.38 6.40 8.93
CA THR A 100 6.71 6.39 8.33
C THR A 100 7.61 7.44 8.96
N PHE A 101 7.10 8.66 9.16
CA PHE A 101 7.82 9.74 9.83
C PHE A 101 8.22 9.34 11.26
N VAL A 102 7.32 8.74 12.04
CA VAL A 102 7.63 8.23 13.38
C VAL A 102 8.76 7.18 13.34
N VAL A 103 8.66 6.20 12.45
CA VAL A 103 9.67 5.13 12.35
C VAL A 103 11.02 5.67 11.91
N VAL A 104 11.05 6.47 10.84
CA VAL A 104 12.27 6.89 10.17
C VAL A 104 12.97 8.02 10.96
N TYR A 105 12.21 9.01 11.44
CA TYR A 105 12.78 10.19 12.10
C TYR A 105 12.90 10.05 13.61
N TYR A 106 11.88 9.52 14.31
CA TYR A 106 11.88 9.45 15.77
C TYR A 106 12.51 8.17 16.32
N MET A 107 12.29 7.03 15.66
CA MET A 107 12.82 5.73 16.12
C MET A 107 14.14 5.36 15.44
N GLY A 108 14.30 5.79 14.19
CA GLY A 108 15.54 5.72 13.44
C GLY A 108 16.55 6.79 13.84
N THR A 109 17.70 6.76 13.16
CA THR A 109 18.66 7.85 13.13
C THR A 109 19.21 7.96 11.70
N PRO A 110 19.71 9.13 11.27
CA PRO A 110 20.38 9.26 9.96
C PRO A 110 21.48 8.21 9.76
N ASP A 111 22.28 7.96 10.80
CA ASP A 111 23.34 6.93 10.76
C ASP A 111 22.79 5.51 10.62
N ALA A 112 21.69 5.18 11.30
CA ALA A 112 21.07 3.86 11.19
C ALA A 112 20.48 3.62 9.79
N LEU A 113 19.88 4.65 9.18
CA LEU A 113 19.37 4.60 7.81
C LEU A 113 20.51 4.47 6.79
N ALA A 114 21.56 5.28 6.91
CA ALA A 114 22.76 5.14 6.08
C ALA A 114 23.37 3.73 6.24
N GLY A 115 23.40 3.23 7.47
CA GLY A 115 23.80 1.87 7.82
C GLY A 115 23.08 0.78 7.02
N LEU A 116 21.81 0.95 6.64
CA LEU A 116 21.05 -0.03 5.86
C LEU A 116 21.65 -0.31 4.48
N LEU A 117 22.42 0.63 3.93
CA LEU A 117 23.08 0.49 2.63
C LEU A 117 24.42 -0.24 2.72
N HIS A 118 24.93 -0.45 3.93
CA HIS A 118 26.21 -1.13 4.17
C HIS A 118 25.98 -2.62 4.48
N PRO A 119 26.57 -3.55 3.71
CA PRO A 119 26.46 -4.98 3.99
C PRO A 119 26.93 -5.39 5.39
N SER A 120 27.88 -4.64 5.96
CA SER A 120 28.39 -4.87 7.32
C SER A 120 27.33 -4.71 8.43
N SER A 121 26.20 -4.06 8.14
CA SER A 121 25.09 -3.91 9.09
C SER A 121 24.27 -5.20 9.25
N TYR A 122 24.49 -6.21 8.39
CA TYR A 122 23.70 -7.43 8.33
C TYR A 122 24.54 -8.64 8.74
N SER A 123 24.58 -8.93 10.04
CA SER A 123 25.03 -10.24 10.52
C SER A 123 23.99 -11.33 10.21
N PRO A 124 24.35 -12.62 10.24
CA PRO A 124 23.37 -13.71 10.09
C PRO A 124 22.20 -13.61 11.08
N TRP A 125 22.45 -13.12 12.29
CA TRP A 125 21.42 -12.89 13.30
C TRP A 125 20.45 -11.76 12.91
N ILE A 126 20.96 -10.64 12.39
CA ILE A 126 20.12 -9.52 11.91
C ILE A 126 19.25 -9.97 10.74
N ALA A 127 19.83 -10.72 9.78
CA ALA A 127 19.09 -11.28 8.66
C ALA A 127 17.98 -12.24 9.13
N ALA A 128 18.27 -13.10 10.12
CA ALA A 128 17.27 -13.99 10.72
C ALA A 128 16.16 -13.22 11.44
N ALA A 129 16.48 -12.17 12.19
CA ALA A 129 15.51 -11.33 12.88
C ALA A 129 14.57 -10.60 11.89
N ILE A 130 15.10 -10.08 10.78
CA ILE A 130 14.31 -9.50 9.70
C ILE A 130 13.39 -10.56 9.09
N ALA A 131 13.90 -11.76 8.77
CA ALA A 131 13.10 -12.84 8.21
C ALA A 131 11.97 -13.30 9.15
N ILE A 132 12.23 -13.37 10.46
CA ILE A 132 11.23 -13.69 11.48
C ILE A 132 10.15 -12.60 11.50
N ASN A 133 10.52 -11.32 11.50
CA ASN A 133 9.53 -10.25 11.44
C ASN A 133 8.65 -10.38 10.19
N LEU A 134 9.25 -10.58 9.01
CA LEU A 134 8.51 -10.71 7.76
C LEU A 134 7.54 -11.91 7.77
N ALA A 135 7.94 -13.04 8.35
CA ALA A 135 7.06 -14.19 8.51
C ALA A 135 5.88 -13.90 9.45
N LEU A 136 6.12 -13.18 10.55
CA LEU A 136 5.07 -12.80 11.50
C LEU A 136 4.14 -11.73 10.92
N THR A 137 4.66 -10.77 10.15
CA THR A 137 3.83 -9.77 9.45
C THR A 137 2.93 -10.42 8.41
N GLU A 138 3.43 -11.41 7.66
CA GLU A 138 2.63 -12.19 6.72
C GLU A 138 1.54 -12.98 7.42
N ALA A 139 1.86 -13.64 8.54
CA ALA A 139 0.89 -14.42 9.30
C ALA A 139 -0.25 -13.53 9.82
N LEU A 140 0.08 -12.34 10.33
CA LEU A 140 -0.94 -11.40 10.81
C LEU A 140 -1.72 -10.77 9.65
N PHE A 141 -1.05 -10.39 8.55
CA PHE A 141 -1.74 -9.93 7.34
C PHE A 141 -2.75 -10.98 6.87
N PHE A 142 -2.33 -12.23 6.76
CA PHE A 142 -3.21 -13.33 6.36
C PHE A 142 -4.44 -13.44 7.25
N ALA A 143 -4.24 -13.42 8.57
CA ALA A 143 -5.35 -13.50 9.52
C ALA A 143 -6.28 -12.29 9.41
N ALA A 144 -5.73 -11.08 9.30
CA ALA A 144 -6.48 -9.82 9.22
C ALA A 144 -7.25 -9.69 7.90
N HIS A 145 -6.60 -9.94 6.78
CA HIS A 145 -7.19 -9.91 5.45
C HIS A 145 -8.26 -11.00 5.30
N LYS A 146 -8.02 -12.20 5.82
CA LYS A 146 -9.06 -13.25 5.91
C LYS A 146 -10.26 -12.82 6.75
N LEU A 147 -10.04 -12.20 7.92
CA LEU A 147 -11.12 -11.65 8.75
C LEU A 147 -11.95 -10.61 7.98
N LEU A 148 -11.27 -9.72 7.24
CA LEU A 148 -11.92 -8.73 6.38
C LEU A 148 -12.75 -9.39 5.28
N HIS A 149 -12.26 -10.45 4.63
CA HIS A 149 -13.04 -11.16 3.61
C HIS A 149 -14.22 -11.96 4.13
N GLU A 150 -14.05 -12.66 5.26
CA GLU A 150 -15.00 -13.69 5.71
C GLU A 150 -15.96 -13.19 6.79
N VAL A 151 -15.56 -12.19 7.59
CA VAL A 151 -16.31 -11.76 8.78
C VAL A 151 -16.77 -10.30 8.67
N TRP A 152 -15.88 -9.38 8.27
CA TRP A 152 -16.18 -7.94 8.14
C TRP A 152 -16.03 -7.41 6.69
N PRO A 153 -16.68 -8.04 5.69
CA PRO A 153 -16.46 -7.74 4.27
C PRO A 153 -16.83 -6.31 3.88
N HIS A 154 -17.82 -5.73 4.53
CA HIS A 154 -18.29 -4.37 4.28
C HIS A 154 -17.23 -3.28 4.56
N VAL A 155 -16.27 -3.55 5.45
CA VAL A 155 -15.13 -2.65 5.69
C VAL A 155 -14.15 -2.67 4.50
N HIS A 156 -14.04 -3.81 3.83
CA HIS A 156 -13.04 -4.07 2.80
C HIS A 156 -13.56 -3.83 1.36
N VAL A 157 -14.88 -3.72 1.18
CA VAL A 157 -15.52 -3.47 -0.13
C VAL A 157 -14.94 -2.24 -0.82
N MET A 158 -14.68 -1.15 -0.09
CA MET A 158 -14.14 0.07 -0.71
C MET A 158 -12.80 -0.19 -1.41
N HIS A 159 -11.92 -0.93 -0.74
CA HIS A 159 -10.63 -1.29 -1.32
C HIS A 159 -10.81 -2.22 -2.52
N HIS A 160 -11.67 -3.24 -2.41
CA HIS A 160 -11.94 -4.17 -3.51
C HIS A 160 -12.80 -3.66 -4.66
N CYS A 161 -13.43 -2.50 -4.55
CA CYS A 161 -13.95 -1.79 -5.71
C CYS A 161 -12.81 -1.39 -6.68
N CYS A 162 -11.55 -1.39 -6.21
CA CYS A 162 -10.36 -1.17 -7.02
C CYS A 162 -9.94 -2.42 -7.83
N LEU A 163 -10.82 -2.91 -8.69
CA LEU A 163 -10.59 -4.07 -9.55
C LEU A 163 -9.40 -3.91 -10.51
N HIS A 164 -8.97 -2.67 -10.74
CA HIS A 164 -7.80 -2.33 -11.54
C HIS A 164 -6.77 -1.66 -10.64
N SER A 165 -6.04 -2.45 -9.83
CA SER A 165 -5.10 -1.88 -8.87
C SER A 165 -4.06 -0.98 -9.56
N SER A 166 -3.76 0.14 -8.94
CA SER A 166 -2.72 1.08 -9.36
C SER A 166 -2.09 1.73 -8.14
N HIS A 167 -1.20 2.71 -8.32
CA HIS A 167 -0.54 3.32 -7.17
C HIS A 167 -1.54 3.95 -6.19
N SER A 168 -2.60 4.58 -6.70
CA SER A 168 -3.68 5.17 -5.89
C SER A 168 -4.49 4.14 -5.09
N THR A 169 -4.53 2.86 -5.49
CA THR A 169 -5.19 1.81 -4.72
C THR A 169 -4.60 1.65 -3.32
N ASN A 170 -3.31 1.99 -3.13
CA ASN A 170 -2.66 2.04 -1.80
C ASN A 170 -3.24 3.12 -0.86
N ALA A 171 -4.07 4.03 -1.36
CA ALA A 171 -4.73 5.05 -0.56
C ALA A 171 -6.25 4.85 -0.47
N ILE A 172 -6.84 4.02 -1.32
CA ILE A 172 -8.29 3.80 -1.36
C ILE A 172 -8.64 2.65 -0.41
N PHE A 173 -8.89 2.99 0.85
CA PHE A 173 -9.27 2.08 1.91
C PHE A 173 -10.31 2.74 2.81
N HIS A 174 -11.17 1.93 3.42
CA HIS A 174 -11.80 2.36 4.66
C HIS A 174 -10.71 2.50 5.75
N PRO A 175 -10.75 3.49 6.65
CA PRO A 175 -9.70 3.67 7.67
C PRO A 175 -9.41 2.42 8.52
N LEU A 176 -10.46 1.67 8.88
CA LEU A 176 -10.31 0.40 9.60
C LEU A 176 -9.64 -0.68 8.74
N ASP A 177 -9.92 -0.70 7.45
CA ASP A 177 -9.31 -1.64 6.50
C ASP A 177 -7.79 -1.46 6.47
N LEU A 178 -7.34 -0.22 6.26
CA LEU A 178 -5.91 0.13 6.33
C LEU A 178 -5.28 -0.20 7.70
N ALA A 179 -6.02 -0.01 8.79
CA ALA A 179 -5.52 -0.35 10.13
C ALA A 179 -5.27 -1.87 10.29
N PHE A 180 -6.06 -2.72 9.64
CA PHE A 180 -5.86 -4.17 9.64
C PHE A 180 -4.77 -4.60 8.65
N GLU A 181 -4.87 -4.16 7.40
CA GLU A 181 -3.97 -4.61 6.32
C GLU A 181 -2.57 -4.05 6.41
N PHE A 182 -2.44 -2.78 6.81
CA PHE A 182 -1.14 -2.13 6.93
C PHE A 182 -0.74 -1.94 8.40
N GLY A 183 -1.67 -1.45 9.22
CA GLY A 183 -1.43 -1.23 10.65
C GLY A 183 -1.12 -2.52 11.40
N GLY A 184 -1.85 -3.60 11.11
CA GLY A 184 -1.65 -4.93 11.69
C GLY A 184 -0.19 -5.40 11.54
N PRO A 185 0.31 -5.63 10.32
CA PRO A 185 1.73 -5.89 10.06
C PRO A 185 2.66 -4.90 10.76
N GLY A 186 2.36 -3.60 10.73
CA GLY A 186 3.12 -2.58 11.47
C GLY A 186 3.25 -2.88 12.97
N THR A 187 2.17 -3.30 13.63
CA THR A 187 2.20 -3.63 15.06
C THR A 187 3.15 -4.79 15.41
N VAL A 188 3.29 -5.78 14.52
CA VAL A 188 4.26 -6.87 14.69
C VAL A 188 5.67 -6.30 14.69
N VAL A 189 6.01 -5.44 13.72
CA VAL A 189 7.34 -4.84 13.63
C VAL A 189 7.66 -4.05 14.90
N PHE A 190 6.71 -3.26 15.42
CA PHE A 190 6.90 -2.51 16.67
C PHE A 190 7.03 -3.40 17.89
N ALA A 191 6.13 -4.38 18.05
CA ALA A 191 6.17 -5.28 19.20
C ALA A 191 7.50 -6.04 19.24
N MET A 192 7.94 -6.57 18.09
CA MET A 192 9.22 -7.27 17.99
C MET A 192 10.40 -6.34 18.28
N HIS A 193 10.39 -5.11 17.78
CA HIS A 193 11.44 -4.13 18.07
C HIS A 193 11.58 -3.83 19.57
N PHE A 194 10.47 -3.57 20.27
CA PHE A 194 10.51 -3.18 21.68
C PHE A 194 10.70 -4.35 22.65
N PHE A 195 10.14 -5.52 22.34
CA PHE A 195 10.10 -6.63 23.30
C PHE A 195 11.07 -7.77 23.00
N VAL A 196 11.58 -7.90 21.76
CA VAL A 196 12.39 -9.05 21.36
C VAL A 196 13.77 -8.63 20.86
N TRP A 197 13.84 -7.60 20.01
CA TRP A 197 15.08 -7.21 19.33
C TRP A 197 15.88 -6.14 20.05
N GLU A 198 15.63 -5.92 21.35
CA GLU A 198 16.39 -4.97 22.17
C GLU A 198 16.52 -3.58 21.53
N GLN A 199 15.45 -3.15 20.85
CA GLN A 199 15.41 -1.88 20.10
C GLN A 199 16.48 -1.76 19.00
N ASN A 200 16.87 -2.88 18.36
CA ASN A 200 17.78 -2.87 17.22
C ASN A 200 17.16 -2.10 16.04
N ARG A 201 17.78 -0.96 15.69
CA ARG A 201 17.29 -0.06 14.65
C ARG A 201 17.44 -0.62 13.24
N THR A 202 18.51 -1.38 12.97
CA THR A 202 18.70 -2.01 11.65
C THR A 202 17.58 -3.00 11.36
N VAL A 203 17.23 -3.86 12.33
CA VAL A 203 16.12 -4.81 12.19
C VAL A 203 14.80 -4.07 11.98
N LEU A 204 14.50 -3.05 12.80
CA LEU A 204 13.28 -2.24 12.67
C LEU A 204 13.17 -1.58 11.29
N LEU A 205 14.18 -0.79 10.92
CA LEU A 205 14.13 0.03 9.72
C LEU A 205 14.15 -0.83 8.45
N ALA A 206 15.00 -1.86 8.40
CA ALA A 206 15.04 -2.78 7.25
C ALA A 206 13.70 -3.50 7.08
N THR A 207 13.14 -4.07 8.16
CA THR A 207 11.84 -4.74 8.11
C THR A 207 10.74 -3.77 7.66
N TYR A 208 10.64 -2.59 8.29
CA TYR A 208 9.60 -1.62 8.01
C TYR A 208 9.65 -1.12 6.56
N LEU A 209 10.85 -0.81 6.05
CA LEU A 209 11.05 -0.35 4.68
C LEU A 209 10.75 -1.46 3.66
N ILE A 210 11.06 -2.72 3.97
CA ILE A 210 10.68 -3.86 3.12
C ILE A 210 9.16 -3.97 3.05
N VAL A 211 8.45 -3.93 4.19
CA VAL A 211 6.98 -4.01 4.24
C VAL A 211 6.34 -2.87 3.44
N GLN A 212 6.77 -1.62 3.67
CA GLN A 212 6.27 -0.44 2.93
C GLN A 212 6.52 -0.55 1.41
N THR A 213 7.74 -0.93 1.03
CA THR A 213 8.10 -1.08 -0.38
C THR A 213 7.29 -2.17 -1.06
N TYR A 214 7.07 -3.28 -0.36
CA TYR A 214 6.30 -4.39 -0.90
C TYR A 214 4.82 -4.05 -1.04
N TYR A 215 4.25 -3.27 -0.11
CA TYR A 215 2.87 -2.79 -0.23
C TYR A 215 2.65 -1.98 -1.53
N ALA A 216 3.61 -1.12 -1.88
CA ALA A 216 3.58 -0.38 -3.13
C ALA A 216 3.79 -1.28 -4.37
N ILE A 217 4.59 -2.33 -4.27
CA ILE A 217 4.79 -3.34 -5.32
C ILE A 217 3.51 -4.14 -5.57
N ASP A 218 2.79 -4.52 -4.52
CA ASP A 218 1.67 -5.45 -4.62
C ASP A 218 0.43 -4.90 -5.30
N HIS A 219 0.32 -3.57 -5.36
CA HIS A 219 -0.71 -2.85 -6.10
C HIS A 219 -0.20 -2.26 -7.43
N SER A 220 1.01 -2.63 -7.85
CA SER A 220 1.62 -2.11 -9.08
C SER A 220 0.97 -2.73 -10.32
N GLU A 221 0.37 -1.87 -11.15
CA GLU A 221 -0.19 -2.26 -12.46
C GLU A 221 0.87 -2.82 -13.42
N TRP A 222 2.14 -2.45 -13.24
CA TRP A 222 3.24 -2.94 -14.07
C TRP A 222 3.71 -4.34 -13.65
N LEU A 223 3.84 -4.58 -12.34
CA LEU A 223 4.39 -5.84 -11.82
C LEU A 223 3.32 -6.94 -11.67
N GLN A 224 2.08 -6.56 -11.35
CA GLN A 224 0.92 -7.45 -11.29
C GLN A 224 1.17 -8.72 -10.46
N THR A 225 1.54 -8.52 -9.19
CA THR A 225 1.78 -9.61 -8.24
C THR A 225 0.51 -10.42 -7.95
N TYR A 226 0.60 -11.39 -7.04
CA TYR A 226 -0.55 -12.18 -6.65
C TYR A 226 -1.66 -11.34 -6.01
N HIS A 227 -1.30 -10.32 -5.23
CA HIS A 227 -2.28 -9.43 -4.60
C HIS A 227 -3.01 -8.54 -5.62
N TYR A 228 -2.29 -7.99 -6.61
CA TYR A 228 -2.93 -7.33 -7.77
C TYR A 228 -3.98 -8.23 -8.45
N LYS A 229 -3.63 -9.51 -8.68
CA LYS A 229 -4.54 -10.47 -9.33
C LYS A 229 -5.72 -10.82 -8.43
N HIS A 230 -5.48 -10.86 -7.11
CA HIS A 230 -6.51 -11.06 -6.12
C HIS A 230 -7.56 -9.94 -6.20
N HIS A 231 -7.19 -8.66 -6.30
CA HIS A 231 -8.14 -7.56 -6.53
C HIS A 231 -9.01 -7.74 -7.77
N ALA A 232 -8.38 -8.05 -8.91
CA ALA A 232 -9.12 -8.25 -10.15
C ALA A 232 -10.09 -9.46 -10.07
N GLN A 233 -9.72 -10.49 -9.34
CA GLN A 233 -10.45 -11.76 -9.29
C GLN A 233 -11.40 -11.89 -8.11
N ILE A 234 -11.13 -11.19 -7.00
CA ILE A 234 -11.70 -11.40 -5.66
C ILE A 234 -11.75 -12.91 -5.38
N ASN A 235 -10.55 -13.48 -5.28
CA ASN A 235 -10.33 -14.89 -5.04
C ASN A 235 -9.88 -15.06 -3.57
N ALA A 236 -10.04 -16.23 -2.96
CA ALA A 236 -9.68 -16.41 -1.54
C ALA A 236 -8.15 -16.47 -1.27
N VAL A 237 -7.35 -15.60 -1.89
CA VAL A 237 -5.91 -15.44 -1.66
C VAL A 237 -5.70 -14.28 -0.70
N TYR A 238 -5.38 -14.59 0.56
CA TYR A 238 -5.28 -13.60 1.63
C TYR A 238 -3.83 -13.28 2.02
N THR A 239 -2.87 -13.60 1.16
CA THR A 239 -1.42 -13.53 1.45
C THR A 239 -0.75 -12.47 0.57
N ILE A 240 0.36 -11.89 1.05
CA ILE A 240 1.16 -10.86 0.35
C ILE A 240 2.36 -11.53 -0.33
N TYR A 241 3.20 -12.23 0.45
CA TYR A 241 4.48 -12.74 -0.06
C TYR A 241 4.37 -14.12 -0.73
N VAL A 242 3.38 -14.92 -0.32
CA VAL A 242 3.17 -16.28 -0.83
C VAL A 242 1.84 -16.38 -1.56
N ASN A 243 1.72 -17.34 -2.47
CA ASN A 243 0.45 -17.60 -3.14
C ASN A 243 -0.28 -18.74 -2.42
N HIS A 244 -1.01 -18.41 -1.35
CA HIS A 244 -1.85 -19.37 -0.63
C HIS A 244 -3.34 -19.04 -0.82
N ARG A 245 -4.14 -20.06 -1.14
CA ARG A 245 -5.57 -19.93 -1.37
C ARG A 245 -6.39 -20.67 -0.32
N SER A 246 -7.29 -19.94 0.33
CA SER A 246 -8.31 -20.44 1.25
C SER A 246 -9.57 -20.89 0.49
N SER A 247 -10.63 -21.25 1.24
CA SER A 247 -11.91 -21.69 0.70
C SER A 247 -12.69 -20.55 0.02
N PRO A 248 -12.90 -20.57 -1.31
CA PRO A 248 -13.59 -19.48 -2.02
C PRO A 248 -15.04 -19.24 -1.60
N GLN A 249 -15.68 -20.21 -0.95
CA GLN A 249 -17.06 -20.13 -0.49
C GLN A 249 -17.22 -19.23 0.74
N LEU A 250 -16.12 -18.98 1.47
CA LEU A 250 -16.13 -18.13 2.66
C LEU A 250 -15.86 -16.66 2.32
N ASP A 251 -15.35 -16.37 1.12
CA ASP A 251 -15.09 -15.01 0.65
C ASP A 251 -16.40 -14.25 0.40
N GLN A 252 -16.81 -13.45 1.37
CA GLN A 252 -18.06 -12.71 1.31
C GLN A 252 -17.95 -11.43 0.49
N VAL A 253 -16.76 -10.82 0.40
CA VAL A 253 -16.52 -9.60 -0.38
C VAL A 253 -16.92 -9.80 -1.84
N ARG A 254 -16.65 -10.98 -2.39
CA ARG A 254 -17.02 -11.31 -3.78
C ARG A 254 -18.52 -11.12 -4.07
N SER A 255 -19.39 -11.33 -3.08
CA SER A 255 -20.83 -11.13 -3.25
C SER A 255 -21.28 -9.67 -3.13
N LEU A 256 -20.43 -8.82 -2.55
CA LEU A 256 -20.70 -7.39 -2.34
C LEU A 256 -20.15 -6.50 -3.45
N VAL A 257 -19.13 -6.95 -4.18
CA VAL A 257 -18.54 -6.20 -5.29
C VAL A 257 -19.13 -6.64 -6.63
N ASN A 258 -19.97 -5.78 -7.20
CA ASN A 258 -20.48 -5.89 -8.55
C ASN A 258 -19.35 -5.65 -9.55
N LYS A 259 -18.91 -6.73 -10.22
CA LYS A 259 -18.02 -6.58 -11.38
C LYS A 259 -18.83 -6.05 -12.55
N PRO A 260 -18.37 -4.99 -13.25
CA PRO A 260 -19.01 -4.59 -14.49
C PRO A 260 -19.05 -5.79 -15.43
N LEU A 261 -20.23 -6.09 -15.98
CA LEU A 261 -20.39 -7.13 -16.99
C LEU A 261 -19.36 -6.87 -18.08
N LYS A 262 -18.58 -7.90 -18.48
CA LYS A 262 -17.72 -7.79 -19.67
C LYS A 262 -18.61 -7.27 -20.79
N SER A 263 -18.31 -6.09 -21.32
CA SER A 263 -18.96 -5.66 -22.55
C SER A 263 -18.68 -6.74 -23.58
N ILE A 264 -19.74 -7.36 -24.08
CA ILE A 264 -19.64 -8.28 -25.22
C ILE A 264 -19.31 -7.36 -26.40
N ASN A 265 -18.02 -7.17 -26.65
CA ASN A 265 -17.51 -6.57 -27.87
C ASN A 265 -17.34 -7.67 -28.91
#